data_AF-A0AAD6I2E0-F1
#
_entry.id   AF-A0AAD6I2E0-F1
#
_cell.length_a   1.000
_cell.length_b   1.000
_cell.length_c   1.000
_cell.angle_alpha   90.00
_cell.angle_beta   90.00
_cell.angle_gamma   90.00
#
_symmetry.space_group_name_H-M   'P 1'
#
loop_
_entity.id
_entity.type
_entity.pdbx_description
1 polymer ?
#
loop_
_entity_poly.entity_id
_entity_poly.type
_entity_poly.pdbx_seq_one_letter_code
_entity_poly.pdbx_strand_id
1 'polypeptide(L)'
;MAFNLADIWSSQQRGAAIVAYAMALVGGPVLDPIVGGVIVDSYFGWRWTEYITGILRVLMLALGVIFFDETYPPALLVHEARRLQITTGNGALHAHHKEIDYTFEDMTDKYLFRPFPLLVTPICFCVASYASFVY
;
A
#
# COMPACT_ATOMS: atom_id res chain seq x y z
N MET A 1 -11.60 -9.25 1.38
CA MET A 1 -10.82 -9.95 2.40
C MET A 1 -9.35 -9.75 2.07
N ALA A 2 -8.59 -9.30 3.06
CA ALA A 2 -7.18 -8.91 3.10
C ALA A 2 -6.80 -7.50 2.64
N PHE A 3 -7.29 -6.47 3.36
CA PHE A 3 -6.64 -5.14 3.30
C PHE A 3 -5.48 -5.01 4.29
N ASN A 4 -5.47 -5.82 5.35
CA ASN A 4 -4.46 -5.78 6.40
C ASN A 4 -3.81 -7.16 6.54
N LEU A 5 -2.53 -7.21 6.90
CA LEU A 5 -1.79 -8.43 7.24
C LEU A 5 -2.62 -9.37 8.14
N ALA A 6 -3.46 -8.79 9.01
CA ALA A 6 -4.37 -9.52 9.90
C ALA A 6 -5.42 -10.42 9.25
N ASP A 7 -5.74 -10.24 7.96
CA ASP A 7 -6.72 -11.04 7.21
C ASP A 7 -6.07 -12.26 6.50
N ILE A 8 -4.73 -12.29 6.39
CA ILE A 8 -3.99 -13.38 5.74
C ILE A 8 -3.63 -14.48 6.77
N TRP A 9 -3.31 -14.10 8.01
CA TRP A 9 -2.89 -15.03 9.06
C TRP A 9 -3.95 -15.25 10.14
N SER A 10 -4.14 -16.52 10.53
CA SER A 10 -4.96 -16.90 11.68
C SER A 10 -4.44 -16.30 12.99
N SER A 11 -5.32 -16.07 13.97
CA SER A 11 -5.00 -15.36 15.22
C SER A 11 -3.78 -15.92 15.96
N GLN A 12 -3.52 -17.23 15.87
CA GLN A 12 -2.38 -17.91 16.51
C GLN A 12 -1.03 -17.60 15.82
N GLN A 13 -1.00 -17.41 14.50
CA GLN A 13 0.22 -17.17 13.72
C GLN A 13 0.47 -15.69 13.41
N ARG A 14 -0.57 -14.87 13.52
CA ARG A 14 -0.54 -13.44 13.23
C ARG A 14 0.52 -12.68 14.04
N GLY A 15 0.73 -13.04 15.30
CA GLY A 15 1.73 -12.39 16.15
C GLY A 15 3.15 -12.53 15.58
N ALA A 16 3.55 -13.75 15.22
CA ALA A 16 4.87 -14.00 14.65
C ALA A 16 5.05 -13.33 13.28
N ALA A 17 4.02 -13.38 12.42
CA ALA A 17 4.05 -12.74 11.11
C ALA A 17 4.20 -11.21 11.20
N ILE A 18 3.45 -10.57 12.12
CA ILE A 18 3.55 -9.12 12.35
C ILE A 18 4.93 -8.75 12.89
N VAL A 19 5.49 -9.53 13.82
CA VAL A 19 6.82 -9.26 14.38
C VAL A 19 7.91 -9.41 13.32
N ALA A 20 7.84 -10.44 12.48
CA ALA A 20 8.77 -10.61 11.35
C ALA A 20 8.68 -9.43 10.36
N TYR A 21 7.46 -9.00 10.03
CA TYR A 21 7.23 -7.85 9.17
C TYR A 21 7.78 -6.54 9.78
N ALA A 22 7.54 -6.32 11.08
CA ALA A 22 8.06 -5.16 11.80
C ALA A 22 9.60 -5.17 11.86
N MET A 23 10.22 -6.33 12.06
CA MET A 23 11.68 -6.47 12.02
C MET A 23 12.25 -6.13 10.65
N ALA A 24 11.60 -6.52 9.56
CA ALA A 24 12.03 -6.12 8.22
C ALA A 24 11.91 -4.60 8.01
N LEU A 25 10.79 -4.00 8.44
CA LEU A 25 10.52 -2.56 8.34
C LEU A 25 11.51 -1.70 9.13
N VAL A 26 11.87 -2.13 10.34
CA VAL A 26 12.81 -1.39 11.19
C VAL A 26 14.25 -1.73 10.85
N GLY A 27 14.53 -2.98 10.49
CA GLY A 27 15.87 -3.44 10.14
C GLY A 27 16.40 -2.84 8.85
N GLY A 28 15.53 -2.61 7.85
CA GLY A 28 15.91 -1.98 6.59
C GLY A 28 16.60 -0.61 6.78
N PRO A 29 15.93 0.37 7.40
CA PRO A 29 16.52 1.69 7.68
C PRO A 29 17.74 1.68 8.60
N VAL A 30 17.94 0.64 9.41
CA VAL A 30 19.14 0.50 10.25
C VAL A 30 20.34 0.04 9.42
N LEU A 31 20.13 -0.88 8.47
CA LEU A 31 21.19 -1.41 7.62
C LEU A 31 21.51 -0.49 6.44
N ASP A 32 20.52 0.27 5.96
CA ASP A 32 20.64 1.12 4.77
C ASP A 32 21.80 2.16 4.86
N PRO A 33 21.97 2.93 5.94
CA PRO A 33 23.09 3.88 6.07
C PRO A 33 24.46 3.20 6.14
N ILE A 34 24.54 2.00 6.70
CA ILE A 34 25.80 1.24 6.81
C ILE A 34 26.26 0.82 5.42
N VAL A 35 25.34 0.24 4.63
CA VAL A 35 25.61 -0.19 3.26
C VAL A 35 25.87 1.02 2.36
N GLY A 36 25.06 2.08 2.50
CA GLY A 36 25.23 3.33 1.77
C GLY A 36 26.59 3.98 2.03
N GLY A 37 27.03 4.02 3.29
CA GLY A 37 28.34 4.57 3.67
C GLY A 37 29.51 3.85 3.02
N VAL A 38 29.49 2.51 3.00
CA VAL A 38 30.54 1.70 2.35
C VAL A 38 30.60 1.92 0.83
N ILE A 39 29.44 2.09 0.19
CA ILE A 39 29.36 2.34 -1.27
C ILE A 39 29.90 3.74 -1.60
N VAL A 40 29.56 4.75 -0.79
CA VAL A 40 30.00 6.13 -0.98
C VAL A 40 31.51 6.29 -0.78
N ASP A 41 32.07 5.60 0.23
CA ASP A 41 33.51 5.62 0.53
C ASP A 41 34.34 4.83 -0.50
N SER A 42 33.69 3.93 -1.25
CA SER A 42 34.31 3.20 -2.35
C SER A 42 34.46 4.06 -3.61
N TYR A 43 35.27 3.58 -4.57
CA TYR A 43 35.50 4.23 -5.87
C TYR A 43 34.24 4.47 -6.72
N PHE A 44 33.12 3.84 -6.35
CA PHE A 44 31.82 3.99 -7.00
C PHE A 44 31.14 5.34 -6.68
N GLY A 45 31.41 5.92 -5.51
CA GLY A 45 30.84 7.20 -5.09
C GLY A 45 29.31 7.16 -4.88
N TRP A 46 28.74 8.34 -4.59
CA TRP A 46 27.34 8.47 -4.14
C TRP A 46 26.28 8.14 -5.19
N ARG A 47 26.60 8.12 -6.49
CA ARG A 47 25.60 7.83 -7.53
C ARG A 47 25.18 6.37 -7.54
N TRP A 48 26.05 5.49 -7.08
CA TRP A 48 25.79 4.05 -7.08
C TRP A 48 24.81 3.62 -6.00
N THR A 49 24.65 4.38 -4.91
CA THR A 49 23.60 4.11 -3.91
C THR A 49 22.20 4.26 -4.51
N GLU A 50 21.99 5.27 -5.36
CA GLU A 50 20.74 5.48 -6.11
C GLU A 50 20.49 4.38 -7.14
N TYR A 51 21.52 3.95 -7.87
CA TYR A 51 21.36 2.89 -8.86
C TYR A 51 21.02 1.53 -8.21
N ILE A 52 21.68 1.18 -7.10
CA ILE A 52 21.45 -0.09 -6.39
C ILE A 52 20.03 -0.13 -5.83
N THR A 53 19.58 0.94 -5.17
CA THR A 53 18.21 1.03 -4.64
C THR A 53 17.17 1.03 -5.76
N GLY A 54 17.44 1.70 -6.88
CA GLY A 54 16.58 1.68 -8.07
C GLY A 54 16.43 0.28 -8.68
N ILE A 55 17.55 -0.44 -8.87
CA ILE A 55 17.53 -1.81 -9.39
C ILE A 55 16.75 -2.74 -8.46
N LEU A 56 16.97 -2.63 -7.15
CA LEU A 56 16.26 -3.45 -6.15
C LEU A 56 14.74 -3.19 -6.20
N ARG A 57 14.31 -1.92 -6.30
CA ARG A 57 12.88 -1.56 -6.41
C ARG A 57 12.25 -2.13 -7.67
N VAL A 58 12.92 -2.01 -8.81
CA VAL A 58 12.41 -2.55 -10.09
C VAL A 58 12.34 -4.08 -10.03
N LEU A 59 13.33 -4.75 -9.43
CA LEU A 59 13.31 -6.19 -9.25
C LEU A 59 12.15 -6.62 -8.35
N MET A 60 11.94 -5.94 -7.21
CA MET A 60 10.80 -6.22 -6.33
C MET A 60 9.46 -5.97 -7.02
N LEU A 61 9.35 -4.91 -7.82
CA LEU A 61 8.16 -4.65 -8.63
C LEU A 61 7.92 -5.75 -9.66
N ALA A 62 8.96 -6.18 -10.38
CA ALA A 62 8.86 -7.24 -11.38
C ALA A 62 8.44 -8.57 -10.74
N LEU A 63 9.03 -8.91 -9.59
CA LEU A 63 8.59 -10.07 -8.80
C LEU A 63 7.13 -9.91 -8.36
N GLY A 64 6.74 -8.72 -7.89
CA GLY A 64 5.36 -8.41 -7.53
C GLY A 64 4.40 -8.70 -8.68
N VAL A 65 4.68 -8.17 -9.87
CA VAL A 65 3.85 -8.32 -11.06
C VAL A 65 3.78 -9.78 -11.57
N ILE A 66 4.86 -10.55 -11.44
CA ILE A 66 4.91 -11.94 -11.92
C ILE A 66 4.28 -12.92 -10.93
N PHE A 67 4.49 -12.71 -9.63
CA PHE A 67 4.11 -13.68 -8.60
C PHE A 67 2.81 -13.35 -7.87
N PHE A 68 2.37 -12.09 -7.85
CA PHE A 68 1.10 -11.70 -7.23
C PHE A 68 0.02 -11.55 -8.30
N ASP A 69 -0.90 -12.50 -8.32
CA ASP A 69 -2.16 -12.32 -9.03
C ASP A 69 -3.01 -11.27 -8.30
N GLU A 70 -3.71 -10.43 -9.07
CA GLU A 70 -4.55 -9.33 -8.61
C GLU A 70 -5.56 -9.82 -7.55
N THR A 71 -5.23 -9.64 -6.27
CA THR A 71 -6.01 -10.13 -5.13
C THR A 71 -6.92 -9.01 -4.60
N TYR A 72 -7.52 -8.21 -5.50
CA TYR A 72 -8.48 -7.17 -5.12
C TYR A 72 -9.92 -7.71 -5.19
N PRO A 73 -10.50 -8.19 -4.07
CA PRO A 73 -11.82 -8.82 -4.06
C PRO A 73 -12.94 -8.00 -4.70
N PRO A 74 -12.99 -6.66 -4.61
CA PRO A 74 -14.02 -5.88 -5.30
C PRO A 74 -13.91 -5.96 -6.83
N ALA A 75 -12.70 -5.96 -7.39
CA ALA A 75 -12.52 -6.12 -8.84
C ALA A 75 -12.87 -7.53 -9.31
N LEU A 76 -12.51 -8.56 -8.53
CA LEU A 76 -12.82 -9.95 -8.85
C LEU A 76 -14.34 -10.23 -8.77
N LEU A 77 -15.02 -9.69 -7.75
CA LEU A 77 -16.48 -9.77 -7.60
C LEU A 77 -17.23 -9.02 -8.71
N VAL A 78 -16.71 -7.89 -9.18
CA VAL A 78 -17.27 -7.17 -10.35
C VAL A 78 -17.09 -7.99 -11.63
N HIS A 79 -15.96 -8.67 -11.79
CA HIS A 79 -15.69 -9.51 -12.95
C HIS A 79 -16.60 -10.74 -12.99
N GLU A 80 -16.76 -11.44 -11.86
CA GLU A 80 -17.65 -12.61 -11.76
C GLU A 80 -19.13 -12.22 -11.83
N ALA A 81 -19.54 -11.09 -11.22
CA ALA A 81 -20.91 -10.59 -11.36
C ALA A 81 -21.24 -10.24 -12.82
N ARG A 82 -20.31 -9.65 -13.57
CA ARG A 82 -20.46 -9.38 -15.01
C ARG A 82 -20.57 -10.67 -15.82
N ARG A 83 -19.74 -11.67 -15.50
CA ARG A 83 -19.79 -13.00 -16.15
C ARG A 83 -21.14 -13.70 -15.91
N LEU A 84 -21.64 -13.68 -14.68
CA LEU A 84 -22.92 -14.26 -14.29
C LEU A 84 -24.13 -13.54 -14.91
N GLN A 85 -24.05 -12.22 -15.12
CA GLN A 85 -25.08 -11.46 -15.85
C GLN A 85 -25.20 -11.92 -17.30
N ILE A 86 -24.07 -12.14 -17.98
CA ILE A 86 -24.03 -12.56 -19.39
C ILE A 86 -24.54 -14.00 -19.55
N THR A 87 -24.18 -14.91 -18.65
CA THR A 87 -24.61 -16.32 -18.75
C THR A 87 -26.05 -16.57 -18.31
N THR A 88 -26.57 -15.79 -17.35
CA THR A 88 -27.90 -16.04 -16.76
C THR A 88 -29.00 -15.18 -17.40
N GLY A 89 -28.63 -14.15 -18.19
CA GLY A 89 -29.58 -13.26 -18.85
C GLY A 89 -30.44 -12.43 -17.89
N ASN A 90 -30.10 -12.43 -16.60
CA ASN A 90 -30.89 -11.81 -15.54
C ASN A 90 -30.26 -10.47 -15.13
N GLY A 91 -30.83 -9.37 -15.62
CA GLY A 91 -30.38 -8.00 -15.34
C GLY A 91 -30.52 -7.56 -13.88
N ALA A 92 -31.05 -8.41 -13.00
CA ALA A 92 -31.21 -8.15 -11.57
C ALA A 92 -29.98 -8.54 -10.72
N LEU A 93 -28.98 -9.25 -11.27
CA LEU A 93 -27.75 -9.59 -10.55
C LEU A 93 -26.82 -8.38 -10.46
N HIS A 94 -27.12 -7.43 -9.59
CA HIS A 94 -26.25 -6.30 -9.29
C HIS A 94 -25.49 -6.58 -8.00
N ALA A 95 -24.16 -6.72 -8.09
CA ALA A 95 -23.33 -6.73 -6.90
C ALA A 95 -23.49 -5.37 -6.20
N HIS A 96 -23.76 -5.37 -4.88
CA HIS A 96 -23.91 -4.17 -4.03
C HIS A 96 -22.74 -3.17 -4.13
N HIS A 97 -21.62 -3.54 -4.75
CA HIS A 97 -20.48 -2.67 -4.98
C HIS A 97 -20.59 -1.77 -6.23
N LYS A 98 -21.61 -1.98 -7.08
CA LYS A 98 -21.84 -1.15 -8.27
C LYS A 98 -22.48 0.20 -7.95
N GLU A 99 -22.96 0.42 -6.72
CA GLU A 99 -23.52 1.71 -6.30
C GLU A 99 -22.46 2.68 -5.77
N ILE A 100 -21.19 2.31 -5.80
CA ILE A 100 -20.11 3.24 -5.49
C ILE A 100 -19.34 3.55 -6.76
N ASP A 101 -20.03 4.20 -7.70
CA ASP A 101 -19.37 5.02 -8.71
C ASP A 101 -18.71 6.20 -7.98
N TYR A 102 -17.55 5.94 -7.39
CA TYR A 102 -16.66 6.99 -6.94
C TYR A 102 -16.21 7.76 -8.18
N THR A 103 -16.97 8.79 -8.53
CA THR A 103 -16.55 9.78 -9.52
C THR A 103 -15.22 10.37 -9.04
N PHE A 104 -14.26 10.60 -9.95
CA PHE A 104 -12.94 11.15 -9.60
C PHE A 104 -13.05 12.42 -8.73
N GLU A 105 -14.09 13.23 -8.94
CA GLU A 105 -14.41 14.40 -8.10
C GLU A 105 -14.74 14.02 -6.65
N ASP A 106 -15.54 12.99 -6.42
CA ASP A 106 -15.95 12.55 -5.08
C ASP A 106 -14.79 11.87 -4.32
N MET A 107 -13.87 11.22 -5.03
CA MET A 107 -12.60 10.76 -4.45
C MET A 107 -11.69 11.93 -4.08
N THR A 108 -11.59 12.93 -4.95
CA THR A 108 -10.74 14.09 -4.70
C THR A 108 -11.26 14.90 -3.51
N ASP A 109 -12.57 15.13 -3.41
CA ASP A 109 -13.17 15.78 -2.24
C ASP A 109 -12.94 15.00 -0.95
N LYS A 110 -13.11 13.69 -1.00
CA LYS A 110 -13.05 12.84 0.20
C LYS A 110 -11.63 12.59 0.69
N TYR A 111 -10.64 12.49 -0.20
CA TYR A 111 -9.24 12.20 0.15
C TYR A 111 -8.34 13.44 0.16
N LEU A 112 -8.58 14.41 -0.73
CA LEU A 112 -7.73 15.60 -0.87
C LEU A 112 -8.29 16.79 -0.09
N PHE A 113 -9.60 17.07 -0.17
CA PHE A 113 -10.17 18.27 0.45
C PHE A 113 -10.62 18.07 1.91
N ARG A 114 -11.08 16.87 2.26
CA ARG A 114 -11.46 16.49 3.63
C ARG A 114 -10.38 16.67 4.73
N PRO A 115 -9.07 16.50 4.50
CA PRO A 115 -8.06 16.73 5.53
C PRO A 115 -7.85 18.21 5.91
N PHE A 116 -8.17 19.18 5.04
CA PHE A 116 -7.93 20.60 5.36
C PHE A 116 -8.83 21.13 6.49
N PRO A 117 -10.15 20.87 6.53
CA PRO A 117 -10.97 21.20 7.68
C PRO A 117 -10.54 20.47 8.96
N LEU A 118 -10.02 19.25 8.83
CA LEU A 118 -9.53 18.47 9.96
C LEU A 118 -8.30 19.14 10.63
N LEU A 119 -7.39 19.67 9.81
CA LEU A 119 -6.20 20.42 10.24
C LEU A 119 -6.52 21.69 11.03
N VAL A 120 -7.70 22.28 10.83
CA VAL A 120 -8.16 23.46 11.58
C VAL A 120 -8.53 23.09 13.03
N THR A 121 -8.80 21.82 13.32
CA THR A 121 -9.03 21.38 14.70
C THR A 121 -7.71 21.37 15.47
N PRO A 122 -7.67 21.92 16.71
CA PRO A 122 -6.43 22.16 17.45
C PRO A 122 -5.65 20.87 17.75
N ILE A 123 -6.36 19.75 17.93
CA ILE A 123 -5.74 18.44 18.18
C ILE A 123 -5.01 17.95 16.91
N CYS A 124 -5.68 17.94 15.76
CA CYS A 124 -5.06 17.50 14.51
C CYS A 124 -3.95 18.44 14.07
N PHE A 125 -4.06 19.75 14.32
CA PHE A 125 -2.98 20.71 14.08
C PHE A 125 -1.71 20.34 14.86
N CYS A 126 -1.83 20.15 16.19
CA CYS A 126 -0.69 19.79 17.04
C CYS A 126 -0.06 18.45 16.64
N VAL A 127 -0.88 17.46 16.29
CA VAL A 127 -0.39 16.14 15.85
C VAL A 127 0.31 16.24 14.49
N ALA A 128 -0.26 16.97 13.54
CA ALA A 128 0.33 17.16 12.22
C ALA A 128 1.64 17.95 12.28
N SER A 129 1.70 19.01 13.12
CA SER A 129 2.92 19.79 13.31
C SER A 129 4.03 18.97 13.97
N TYR A 130 3.68 18.15 14.97
CA TYR A 130 4.63 17.23 15.60
C TYR A 130 5.15 16.19 14.59
N ALA A 131 4.26 15.57 13.81
CA ALA A 131 4.64 14.58 12.81
C ALA A 131 5.59 15.17 11.75
N SER A 132 5.32 16.39 11.25
CA SER A 132 6.16 17.08 10.27
C SER A 132 7.55 17.47 10.80
N PHE A 133 7.73 17.56 12.11
CA PHE A 133 9.02 17.90 12.71
C PHE A 133 9.86 16.66 13.02
N VAL A 134 9.20 15.54 13.33
CA VAL A 134 9.84 14.29 13.74
C VAL A 134 10.16 13.38 12.57
N TYR A 135 9.33 13.39 11.53
CA TYR A 135 9.47 12.57 10.31
C TYR A 135 9.72 13.46 9.10
#